data_AF-A0AB34JC11-F1
#
_entry.id   AF-A0AB34JC11-F1
#
_cell.length_a   1.000
_cell.length_b   1.000
_cell.length_c   1.000
_cell.angle_alpha   90.00
_cell.angle_beta   90.00
_cell.angle_gamma   90.00
#
_symmetry.space_group_name_H-M   'P 1'
#
loop_
_entity.id
_entity.type
_entity.pdbx_description
1 polymer ?
#
loop_
_entity_poly.entity_id
_entity_poly.type
_entity_poly.pdbx_seq_one_letter_code
_entity_poly.pdbx_strand_id
1 'polypeptide(L)'
;MPSAITTNGQAKTYDEICAIIRSLKSVKGLRLRIGAAFWGEEFAADSEKLKYMGTVNRWNDPSTKQTLMVLWEGYTQCQRAPIDKMQKTESGTELDLELLPYEDGVYPSLQEEEATVRPHRQPPEDAPTTLDVDGQCWTRRCSTYVDKDSRSEERFKPSLNSGGNKLESIEELFNFFLPEQWLADILKYTNPKLDNRDSISAKLTEGELLRFFGYMLSLSIHKGVPLDKMWSKTSIPNSTAPPPMMGRHGMSQNRFFKIRSVFTCGPTDDASFADNEWCFVENILNSFNSSMQDKVIPGWLLAPDESMSAWRGKVGRNNFTKIPKLMFVRRKPEPLGAEFKNIGDALSGLILRMEITKGKAEATAIS
;
A
#
# COMPACT_ATOMS: atom_id res chain seq x y z
N MET A 1 -8.23 4.05 -50.12
CA MET A 1 -8.06 2.65 -49.71
C MET A 1 -7.67 2.65 -48.25
N PRO A 2 -8.37 1.95 -47.36
CA PRO A 2 -8.07 1.99 -45.94
C PRO A 2 -6.92 1.02 -45.64
N SER A 3 -5.82 1.56 -45.10
CA SER A 3 -4.69 0.80 -44.58
C SER A 3 -5.03 0.15 -43.24
N ALA A 4 -4.49 -1.06 -43.05
CA ALA A 4 -5.04 -2.13 -42.23
C ALA A 4 -4.57 -2.16 -40.77
N ILE A 5 -5.43 -2.72 -39.92
CA ILE A 5 -5.06 -3.47 -38.70
C ILE A 5 -4.83 -4.93 -39.13
N THR A 6 -3.71 -5.55 -38.74
CA THR A 6 -3.40 -6.94 -39.11
C THR A 6 -3.34 -7.88 -37.93
N THR A 7 -4.26 -8.83 -37.90
CA THR A 7 -4.09 -10.12 -37.21
C THR A 7 -4.45 -11.18 -38.25
N ASN A 8 -3.47 -11.95 -38.71
CA ASN A 8 -3.57 -12.80 -39.90
C ASN A 8 -3.97 -12.06 -41.21
N GLY A 9 -3.67 -10.75 -41.33
CA GLY A 9 -3.84 -10.03 -42.60
C GLY A 9 -5.26 -9.60 -42.98
N GLN A 10 -6.24 -9.62 -42.07
CA GLN A 10 -7.60 -9.10 -42.32
C GLN A 10 -8.00 -8.02 -41.31
N ALA A 11 -8.57 -6.91 -41.81
CA ALA A 11 -9.00 -5.75 -41.03
C ALA A 11 -10.28 -6.03 -40.22
N LYS A 12 -10.37 -5.46 -39.01
CA LYS A 12 -11.51 -5.59 -38.08
C LYS A 12 -11.94 -4.23 -37.53
N THR A 13 -13.24 -4.01 -37.44
CA THR A 13 -13.90 -2.78 -36.97
C THR A 13 -13.91 -2.66 -35.44
N TYR A 14 -14.17 -1.46 -34.92
CA TYR A 14 -14.30 -1.19 -33.46
C TYR A 14 -15.31 -2.11 -32.78
N ASP A 15 -16.47 -2.33 -33.42
CA ASP A 15 -17.52 -3.19 -32.88
C ASP A 15 -17.11 -4.67 -32.89
N GLU A 16 -16.35 -5.12 -33.90
CA GLU A 16 -15.77 -6.47 -33.93
C GLU A 16 -14.73 -6.67 -32.81
N ILE A 17 -13.88 -5.68 -32.54
CA ILE A 17 -12.90 -5.74 -31.44
C ILE A 17 -13.62 -5.77 -30.08
N CYS A 18 -14.65 -4.95 -29.90
CA CYS A 18 -15.46 -4.95 -28.68
C CYS A 18 -16.19 -6.29 -28.49
N ALA A 19 -16.71 -6.91 -29.56
CA ALA A 19 -17.32 -8.22 -29.53
C ALA A 19 -16.32 -9.33 -29.17
N ILE A 20 -15.10 -9.29 -29.73
CA ILE A 20 -13.99 -10.21 -29.42
C ILE A 20 -13.62 -10.12 -27.94
N ILE A 21 -13.45 -8.91 -27.40
CA ILE A 21 -13.05 -8.73 -26.00
C ILE A 21 -14.15 -9.17 -25.03
N ARG A 22 -15.43 -8.97 -25.41
CA ARG A 22 -16.60 -9.39 -24.61
C ARG A 22 -16.81 -10.90 -24.57
N SER A 23 -16.39 -11.65 -25.60
CA SER A 23 -16.55 -13.11 -25.65
C SER A 23 -15.45 -13.89 -24.92
N LEU A 24 -14.35 -13.24 -24.53
CA LEU A 24 -13.25 -13.89 -23.81
C LEU A 24 -13.57 -14.07 -22.31
N LYS A 25 -13.67 -15.33 -21.84
CA LYS A 25 -13.88 -15.69 -20.41
C LYS A 25 -12.75 -15.21 -19.48
N SER A 26 -11.56 -14.86 -20.02
CA SER A 26 -10.42 -14.29 -19.30
C SER A 26 -9.56 -13.47 -20.26
N VAL A 27 -9.38 -12.17 -19.99
CA VAL A 27 -8.55 -11.26 -20.80
C VAL A 27 -7.07 -11.30 -20.38
N LYS A 28 -6.71 -12.12 -19.38
CA LYS A 28 -5.39 -12.14 -18.77
C LYS A 28 -4.38 -12.81 -19.72
N GLY A 29 -3.41 -12.04 -20.21
CA GLY A 29 -2.33 -12.54 -21.07
C GLY A 29 -2.44 -12.14 -22.54
N LEU A 30 -3.50 -11.43 -22.93
CA LEU A 30 -3.67 -10.93 -24.29
C LEU A 30 -2.65 -9.82 -24.58
N ARG A 31 -1.71 -10.07 -25.50
CA ARG A 31 -0.71 -9.08 -25.92
C ARG A 31 -1.26 -8.23 -27.06
N LEU A 32 -1.18 -6.91 -26.90
CA LEU A 32 -1.58 -5.92 -27.88
C LEU A 32 -0.40 -5.01 -28.24
N ARG A 33 -0.30 -4.64 -29.52
CA ARG A 33 0.47 -3.46 -29.95
C ARG A 33 -0.50 -2.33 -30.20
N ILE A 34 -0.19 -1.14 -29.67
CA ILE A 34 -0.98 0.08 -29.86
C ILE A 34 -0.14 1.06 -30.67
N GLY A 35 -0.63 1.44 -31.85
CA GLY A 35 0.12 2.26 -32.80
C GLY A 35 0.05 3.78 -32.60
N ALA A 36 -0.66 4.27 -31.57
CA ALA A 36 -0.99 5.69 -31.43
C ALA A 36 -0.50 6.37 -30.14
N ALA A 37 -0.37 7.69 -30.19
CA ALA A 37 0.10 8.53 -29.09
C ALA A 37 -0.97 8.68 -27.99
N PHE A 38 -0.58 8.42 -26.73
CA PHE A 38 -1.40 8.65 -25.55
C PHE A 38 -1.06 10.01 -24.92
N TRP A 39 -2.06 10.87 -24.75
CA TRP A 39 -1.92 12.12 -24.00
C TRP A 39 -2.14 11.85 -22.51
N GLY A 40 -1.13 11.26 -21.87
CA GLY A 40 -0.99 11.38 -20.43
C GLY A 40 -0.41 12.75 -20.13
N GLU A 41 -1.12 13.55 -19.33
CA GLU A 41 -0.57 14.78 -18.73
C GLU A 41 0.69 14.40 -17.92
N GLU A 42 1.85 14.46 -18.56
CA GLU A 42 3.14 14.97 -18.04
C GLU A 42 4.38 14.53 -18.83
N PHE A 43 4.34 13.62 -19.82
CA PHE A 43 5.59 13.12 -20.43
C PHE A 43 5.59 12.87 -21.95
N ALA A 44 4.82 13.63 -22.73
CA ALA A 44 4.87 13.60 -24.20
C ALA A 44 5.70 14.76 -24.79
N ALA A 45 6.96 14.91 -24.35
CA ALA A 45 7.86 15.96 -24.82
C ALA A 45 8.97 15.48 -25.77
N ASP A 46 8.80 14.33 -26.44
CA ASP A 46 9.74 13.92 -27.48
C ASP A 46 9.02 13.48 -28.76
N SER A 47 9.49 13.99 -29.89
CA SER A 47 8.78 14.10 -31.17
C SER A 47 8.78 12.83 -32.04
N GLU A 48 9.05 11.66 -31.47
CA GLU A 48 8.94 10.39 -32.17
C GLU A 48 7.67 9.65 -31.74
N LYS A 49 6.85 9.24 -32.73
CA LYS A 49 5.65 8.43 -32.53
C LYS A 49 6.05 7.05 -32.00
N LEU A 50 6.24 6.94 -30.69
CA LEU A 50 6.54 5.69 -30.02
C LEU A 50 5.41 4.68 -30.29
N LYS A 51 5.79 3.51 -30.82
CA LYS A 51 4.90 2.35 -30.91
C LYS A 51 4.91 1.65 -29.56
N TYR A 52 3.76 1.46 -28.93
CA TYR A 52 3.68 0.91 -27.58
C TYR A 52 3.21 -0.55 -27.61
N MET A 53 3.80 -1.41 -26.76
CA MET A 53 3.44 -2.82 -26.61
C MET A 53 3.00 -3.10 -25.17
N GLY A 54 1.91 -3.83 -24.98
CA GLY A 54 1.43 -4.15 -23.63
C GLY A 54 0.47 -5.32 -23.56
N THR A 55 0.17 -5.77 -22.34
CA THR A 55 -0.75 -6.88 -22.09
C THR A 55 -2.04 -6.36 -21.47
N VAL A 56 -3.20 -6.77 -21.99
CA VAL A 56 -4.49 -6.43 -21.39
C VAL A 56 -4.64 -7.19 -20.08
N ASN A 57 -4.88 -6.45 -19.01
CA ASN A 57 -4.94 -7.04 -17.67
C ASN A 57 -6.38 -7.15 -17.14
N ARG A 58 -7.29 -6.26 -17.58
CA ARG A 58 -8.71 -6.26 -17.19
C ARG A 58 -9.56 -5.40 -18.14
N TRP A 59 -10.82 -5.82 -18.35
CA TRP A 59 -11.90 -5.02 -18.94
C TRP A 59 -13.00 -4.81 -17.90
N ASN A 60 -13.61 -3.62 -17.86
CA ASN A 60 -14.78 -3.34 -17.02
C ASN A 60 -15.89 -2.74 -17.91
N ASP A 61 -17.09 -3.34 -17.90
CA ASP A 61 -18.36 -2.71 -18.31
C ASP A 61 -19.44 -3.27 -17.35
N PRO A 62 -20.33 -2.45 -16.73
CA PRO A 62 -21.39 -1.71 -17.43
C PRO A 62 -21.61 -0.26 -16.93
N SER A 63 -22.01 0.64 -17.82
CA SER A 63 -22.66 1.96 -17.60
C SER A 63 -21.82 3.25 -17.47
N THR A 64 -20.51 3.22 -17.22
CA THR A 64 -19.70 4.46 -17.27
C THR A 64 -18.25 4.19 -17.69
N LYS A 65 -17.92 4.55 -18.94
CA LYS A 65 -16.56 4.63 -19.55
C LYS A 65 -15.77 3.31 -19.62
N GLN A 66 -15.83 2.68 -20.78
CA GLN A 66 -14.99 1.53 -21.13
C GLN A 66 -13.50 1.91 -21.05
N THR A 67 -12.77 1.27 -20.13
CA THR A 67 -11.37 1.59 -19.84
C THR A 67 -10.51 0.34 -20.05
N LEU A 68 -9.48 0.44 -20.87
CA LEU A 68 -8.50 -0.62 -21.08
C LEU A 68 -7.36 -0.47 -20.06
N MET A 69 -7.06 -1.54 -19.33
CA MET A 69 -5.88 -1.61 -18.46
C MET A 69 -4.74 -2.28 -19.20
N VAL A 70 -3.74 -1.50 -19.62
CA VAL A 70 -2.57 -2.00 -20.33
C VAL A 70 -1.39 -2.09 -19.37
N LEU A 71 -0.79 -3.28 -19.29
CA LEU A 71 0.47 -3.51 -18.58
C LEU A 71 1.63 -3.35 -19.59
N TRP A 72 2.48 -2.36 -19.37
CA TRP A 72 3.60 -2.05 -20.27
C TRP A 72 4.86 -2.81 -19.85
N GLU A 73 5.59 -3.38 -20.80
CA GLU A 73 6.91 -3.96 -20.51
C GLU A 73 7.86 -2.86 -20.02
N GLY A 74 8.55 -3.11 -18.89
CA GLY A 74 9.43 -2.15 -18.24
C GLY A 74 8.78 -1.25 -17.17
N TYR A 75 7.45 -1.30 -16.99
CA TYR A 75 6.73 -0.52 -15.98
C TYR A 75 5.94 -1.40 -15.00
N THR A 76 5.91 -1.02 -13.72
CA THR A 76 5.25 -1.79 -12.64
C THR A 76 3.85 -1.28 -12.27
N GLN A 77 3.40 -0.17 -12.85
CA GLN A 77 2.04 0.35 -12.67
C GLN A 77 1.16 0.03 -13.89
N CYS A 78 -0.04 -0.51 -13.65
CA CYS A 78 -1.09 -0.56 -14.68
C CYS A 78 -1.60 0.87 -14.91
N GLN A 79 -1.31 1.48 -16.05
CA GLN A 79 -1.94 2.75 -16.39
C GLN A 79 -3.34 2.50 -16.98
N ARG A 80 -4.30 3.33 -16.56
CA ARG A 80 -5.66 3.32 -17.09
C ARG A 80 -5.67 4.14 -18.37
N ALA A 81 -6.01 3.52 -19.49
CA ALA A 81 -6.22 4.22 -20.75
C ALA A 81 -7.72 4.16 -21.09
N PRO A 82 -8.48 5.25 -20.84
CA PRO A 82 -9.86 5.34 -21.28
C PRO A 82 -9.90 5.24 -22.81
N ILE A 83 -10.75 4.36 -23.35
CA ILE A 83 -10.76 4.06 -24.79
C ILE A 83 -11.19 5.29 -25.59
N ASP A 84 -12.07 6.11 -25.02
CA ASP A 84 -12.51 7.40 -25.56
C ASP A 84 -11.39 8.44 -25.66
N LYS A 85 -10.27 8.24 -24.94
CA LYS A 85 -9.09 9.11 -24.98
C LYS A 85 -7.95 8.57 -25.85
N MET A 86 -8.09 7.38 -26.44
CA MET A 86 -7.12 6.86 -27.39
C MET A 86 -7.30 7.56 -28.75
N GLN A 87 -6.20 7.93 -29.40
CA GLN A 87 -6.27 8.50 -30.74
C GLN A 87 -6.86 7.47 -31.70
N LYS A 88 -7.95 7.88 -32.35
CA LYS A 88 -8.54 7.15 -33.47
C LYS A 88 -7.69 7.38 -34.71
N THR A 89 -7.81 6.51 -35.71
CA THR A 89 -7.21 6.70 -37.04
C THR A 89 -7.64 8.04 -37.66
N GLU A 90 -6.98 8.48 -38.74
CA GLU A 90 -7.32 9.75 -39.43
C GLU A 90 -8.79 9.82 -39.89
N SER A 91 -9.48 8.68 -40.04
CA SER A 91 -10.92 8.60 -40.34
C SER A 91 -11.84 8.74 -39.12
N GLY A 92 -11.32 8.71 -37.89
CA GLY A 92 -12.08 8.95 -36.66
C GLY A 92 -13.01 7.82 -36.21
N THR A 93 -12.98 6.66 -36.88
CA THR A 93 -13.89 5.53 -36.62
C THR A 93 -13.22 4.28 -36.06
N GLU A 94 -11.88 4.15 -36.14
CA GLU A 94 -11.16 2.91 -35.79
C GLU A 94 -10.00 3.18 -34.81
N LEU A 95 -9.66 2.19 -34.00
CA LEU A 95 -8.53 2.20 -33.05
C LEU A 95 -7.38 1.35 -33.60
N ASP A 96 -6.15 1.87 -33.58
CA ASP A 96 -4.96 1.16 -34.09
C ASP A 96 -4.43 0.13 -33.07
N LEU A 97 -4.96 -1.10 -33.13
CA LEU A 97 -4.66 -2.22 -32.20
C LEU A 97 -4.29 -3.51 -32.94
N GLU A 98 -3.15 -4.12 -32.63
CA GLU A 98 -2.70 -5.40 -33.21
C GLU A 98 -2.67 -6.51 -32.13
N LEU A 99 -3.28 -7.68 -32.38
CA LEU A 99 -3.11 -8.86 -31.51
C LEU A 99 -1.79 -9.55 -31.81
N LEU A 100 -1.01 -9.81 -30.77
CA LEU A 100 0.25 -10.54 -30.87
C LEU A 100 0.07 -11.99 -30.40
N PRO A 101 0.88 -12.93 -30.93
CA PRO A 101 0.87 -14.31 -30.46
C PRO A 101 1.35 -14.41 -29.01
N TYR A 102 0.96 -15.48 -28.32
CA TYR A 102 1.53 -15.86 -27.02
C TYR A 102 3.02 -16.24 -27.16
N GLU A 103 3.71 -16.43 -26.03
CA GLU A 103 5.15 -16.81 -26.01
C GLU A 103 5.44 -18.15 -26.70
N ASP A 104 4.43 -19.01 -26.84
CA ASP A 104 4.49 -20.28 -27.55
C ASP A 104 4.17 -20.17 -29.06
N GLY A 105 3.96 -18.94 -29.58
CA GLY A 105 3.67 -18.67 -30.98
C GLY A 105 2.20 -18.91 -31.39
N VAL A 106 1.35 -19.32 -30.46
CA VAL A 106 -0.08 -19.56 -30.72
C VAL A 106 -0.85 -18.26 -30.67
N TYR A 107 -1.67 -18.00 -31.69
CA TYR A 107 -2.61 -16.88 -31.67
C TYR A 107 -3.87 -17.25 -30.88
N PRO A 108 -4.45 -16.32 -30.10
CA PRO A 108 -5.73 -16.55 -29.43
C PRO A 108 -6.81 -16.92 -30.47
N SER A 109 -7.51 -18.04 -30.29
CA SER A 109 -8.64 -18.44 -31.12
C SER A 109 -9.97 -18.25 -30.38
N LEU A 110 -11.02 -17.92 -31.15
CA LEU A 110 -12.39 -17.73 -30.64
C LEU A 110 -13.10 -19.08 -30.61
N GLN A 111 -13.52 -19.52 -29.42
CA GLN A 111 -14.53 -20.59 -29.29
C GLN A 111 -15.69 -20.07 -28.46
N GLU A 112 -16.91 -20.21 -29.00
CA GLU A 112 -18.14 -19.90 -28.30
C GLU A 112 -18.39 -20.99 -27.25
N GLU A 113 -18.31 -20.63 -25.97
CA GLU A 113 -18.81 -21.49 -24.89
C GLU A 113 -19.75 -20.71 -23.98
N GLU A 114 -20.90 -21.31 -23.69
CA GLU A 114 -21.88 -20.82 -22.73
C GLU A 114 -21.26 -20.61 -21.33
N ALA A 115 -21.69 -19.54 -20.66
CA ALA A 115 -21.14 -19.10 -19.38
C ALA A 115 -21.73 -19.92 -18.23
N THR A 116 -20.91 -20.74 -17.58
CA THR A 116 -21.26 -21.38 -16.30
C THR A 116 -20.87 -20.49 -15.12
N VAL A 117 -21.89 -20.13 -14.31
CA VAL A 117 -21.76 -19.36 -13.07
C VAL A 117 -20.95 -20.15 -12.04
N ARG A 118 -19.89 -19.55 -11.47
CA ARG A 118 -19.12 -20.20 -10.38
C ARG A 118 -19.91 -20.16 -9.07
N PRO A 119 -20.07 -21.28 -8.35
CA PRO A 119 -20.75 -21.28 -7.06
C PRO A 119 -19.87 -20.68 -5.94
N HIS A 120 -20.53 -20.00 -4.99
CA HIS A 120 -19.91 -19.49 -3.78
C HIS A 120 -19.32 -20.64 -2.94
N ARG A 121 -18.14 -20.41 -2.36
CA ARG A 121 -17.48 -21.36 -1.44
C ARG A 121 -18.28 -21.41 -0.14
N GLN A 122 -19.10 -22.44 0.04
CA GLN A 122 -19.78 -22.69 1.31
C GLN A 122 -18.76 -23.14 2.37
N PRO A 123 -18.88 -22.70 3.62
CA PRO A 123 -18.08 -23.24 4.71
C PRO A 123 -18.45 -24.71 5.00
N PRO A 124 -17.54 -25.49 5.61
CA PRO A 124 -17.84 -26.87 6.01
C PRO A 124 -19.06 -26.92 6.95
N GLU A 125 -19.95 -27.88 6.71
CA GLU A 125 -21.24 -28.05 7.40
C GLU A 125 -21.09 -28.32 8.91
N ASP A 126 -19.93 -28.81 9.35
CA ASP A 126 -19.72 -29.32 10.71
C ASP A 126 -19.08 -28.33 11.70
N ALA A 127 -18.92 -27.06 11.34
CA ALA A 127 -18.30 -26.09 12.24
C ALA A 127 -19.28 -25.60 13.33
N PRO A 128 -18.87 -25.56 14.62
CA PRO A 128 -19.75 -25.27 15.74
C PRO A 128 -20.42 -23.89 15.59
N THR A 129 -21.73 -23.85 15.84
CA THR A 129 -22.57 -22.64 15.73
C THR A 129 -22.30 -21.63 16.84
N THR A 130 -21.68 -22.07 17.93
CA THR A 130 -21.27 -21.23 19.06
C THR A 130 -19.83 -21.51 19.42
N LEU A 131 -19.07 -20.47 19.72
CA LEU A 131 -17.67 -20.53 20.15
C LEU A 131 -17.56 -19.73 21.43
N ASP A 132 -17.16 -20.36 22.52
CA ASP A 132 -16.80 -19.66 23.75
C ASP A 132 -15.31 -19.34 23.72
N VAL A 133 -14.97 -18.05 23.81
CA VAL A 133 -13.59 -17.57 23.93
C VAL A 133 -13.55 -16.67 25.15
N ASP A 134 -12.80 -17.07 26.17
CA ASP A 134 -12.59 -16.33 27.42
C ASP A 134 -13.89 -15.90 28.14
N GLY A 135 -14.91 -16.76 28.14
CA GLY A 135 -16.20 -16.51 28.79
C GLY A 135 -17.15 -15.62 27.98
N GLN A 136 -16.80 -15.31 26.73
CA GLN A 136 -17.69 -14.67 25.77
C GLN A 136 -18.17 -15.69 24.75
N CYS A 137 -19.49 -15.85 24.66
CA CYS A 137 -20.13 -16.76 23.72
C CYS A 137 -20.40 -16.06 22.38
N TRP A 138 -19.70 -16.50 21.34
CA TRP A 138 -19.82 -16.02 19.97
C TRP A 138 -20.74 -16.95 19.18
N THR A 139 -21.85 -16.45 18.64
CA THR A 139 -22.73 -17.27 17.79
C THR A 139 -22.46 -16.99 16.31
N ARG A 140 -22.09 -18.03 15.58
CA ARG A 140 -21.95 -18.01 14.13
C ARG A 140 -23.34 -18.01 13.48
N ARG A 141 -23.71 -16.93 12.79
CA ARG A 141 -24.91 -16.87 11.95
C ARG A 141 -24.52 -17.08 10.49
N CYS A 142 -25.29 -17.88 9.76
CA CYS A 142 -25.08 -18.13 8.33
C CYS A 142 -25.21 -16.80 7.55
N SER A 143 -24.30 -16.52 6.62
CA SER A 143 -24.27 -15.23 5.92
C SER A 143 -25.33 -15.17 4.82
N THR A 144 -26.57 -14.85 5.18
CA THR A 144 -27.40 -14.03 4.29
C THR A 144 -26.90 -12.59 4.39
N TYR A 145 -26.81 -11.86 3.28
CA TYR A 145 -26.45 -10.44 3.29
C TYR A 145 -27.22 -9.71 4.39
N VAL A 146 -26.50 -9.06 5.30
CA VAL A 146 -27.11 -8.24 6.35
C VAL A 146 -27.34 -6.86 5.73
N ASP A 147 -28.46 -6.70 5.02
CA ASP A 147 -28.86 -5.40 4.45
C ASP A 147 -29.37 -4.43 5.51
N LYS A 148 -29.83 -4.95 6.65
CA LYS A 148 -30.28 -4.16 7.80
C LYS A 148 -29.67 -4.71 9.08
N ASP A 149 -29.06 -3.81 9.82
CA ASP A 149 -28.55 -4.09 11.15
C ASP A 149 -29.71 -4.26 12.13
N SER A 150 -29.99 -5.50 12.53
CA SER A 150 -31.09 -5.87 13.42
C SER A 150 -30.69 -5.89 14.90
N ARG A 151 -29.46 -5.47 15.23
CA ARG A 151 -28.98 -5.38 16.62
C ARG A 151 -29.76 -4.31 17.39
N SER A 152 -30.25 -4.70 18.56
CA SER A 152 -30.95 -3.83 19.51
C SER A 152 -30.10 -3.44 20.72
N GLU A 153 -28.87 -3.97 20.80
CA GLU A 153 -27.94 -3.68 21.87
C GLU A 153 -27.44 -2.23 21.84
N GLU A 154 -27.05 -1.73 23.01
CA GLU A 154 -26.50 -0.39 23.13
C GLU A 154 -25.16 -0.27 22.40
N ARG A 155 -25.05 0.79 21.59
CA ARG A 155 -23.88 1.07 20.76
C ARG A 155 -22.93 1.99 21.49
N PHE A 156 -21.88 1.42 22.08
CA PHE A 156 -20.86 2.21 22.79
C PHE A 156 -19.94 2.95 21.82
N LYS A 157 -19.70 4.23 22.12
CA LYS A 157 -18.79 5.08 21.35
C LYS A 157 -17.37 4.91 21.84
N PRO A 158 -16.36 5.03 20.96
CA PRO A 158 -14.98 5.04 21.41
C PRO A 158 -14.70 6.25 22.29
N SER A 159 -13.80 6.06 23.24
CA SER A 159 -13.33 7.12 24.12
C SER A 159 -11.87 6.92 24.50
N LEU A 160 -11.20 8.01 24.87
CA LEU A 160 -9.84 7.95 25.39
C LEU A 160 -9.86 7.71 26.90
N ASN A 161 -8.99 6.84 27.36
CA ASN A 161 -8.73 6.63 28.78
C ASN A 161 -7.66 7.64 29.25
N SER A 162 -8.02 8.93 29.33
CA SER A 162 -7.10 10.00 29.73
C SER A 162 -7.04 10.25 31.25
N GLY A 163 -7.68 9.39 32.06
CA GLY A 163 -7.81 9.60 33.50
C GLY A 163 -8.58 10.87 33.88
N GLY A 164 -9.44 11.37 32.98
CA GLY A 164 -10.19 12.62 33.15
C GLY A 164 -9.43 13.87 32.70
N ASN A 165 -8.18 13.75 32.25
CA ASN A 165 -7.44 14.87 31.69
C ASN A 165 -8.04 15.28 30.34
N LYS A 166 -8.21 16.59 30.14
CA LYS A 166 -8.55 17.14 28.84
C LYS A 166 -7.28 17.24 28.00
N LEU A 167 -7.32 16.70 26.79
CA LEU A 167 -6.26 16.84 25.79
C LEU A 167 -6.72 17.94 24.83
N GLU A 168 -6.33 19.18 25.11
CA GLU A 168 -6.85 20.38 24.42
C GLU A 168 -5.95 20.84 23.27
N SER A 169 -4.70 20.37 23.25
CA SER A 169 -3.72 20.69 22.21
C SER A 169 -3.28 19.47 21.40
N ILE A 170 -2.78 19.73 20.18
CA ILE A 170 -2.18 18.71 19.32
C ILE A 170 -0.94 18.10 19.97
N GLU A 171 -0.17 18.89 20.73
CA GLU A 171 1.01 18.40 21.44
C GLU A 171 0.62 17.44 22.56
N GLU A 172 -0.39 17.77 23.36
CA GLU A 172 -0.92 16.86 24.39
C GLU A 172 -1.46 15.57 23.77
N LEU A 173 -2.18 15.64 22.65
CA LEU A 173 -2.64 14.45 21.92
C LEU A 173 -1.47 13.62 21.39
N PHE A 174 -0.46 14.26 20.79
CA PHE A 174 0.72 13.56 20.29
C PHE A 174 1.47 12.85 21.40
N ASN A 175 1.73 13.55 22.50
CA ASN A 175 2.42 12.99 23.67
C ASN A 175 1.59 11.91 24.35
N PHE A 176 0.26 12.07 24.40
CA PHE A 176 -0.65 11.05 24.92
C PHE A 176 -0.54 9.76 24.11
N PHE A 177 -0.52 9.83 22.77
CA PHE A 177 -0.41 8.63 21.92
C PHE A 177 1.01 8.12 21.72
N LEU A 178 2.04 8.91 22.03
CA LEU A 178 3.43 8.45 21.95
C LEU A 178 3.64 7.29 22.94
N PRO A 179 4.05 6.10 22.48
CA PRO A 179 4.29 4.99 23.38
C PRO A 179 5.51 5.26 24.27
N GLU A 180 5.36 5.02 25.57
CA GLU A 180 6.32 5.45 26.59
C GLU A 180 7.73 4.90 26.35
N GLN A 181 7.81 3.66 25.85
CA GLN A 181 9.08 2.96 25.67
C GLN A 181 9.80 3.33 24.36
N TRP A 182 9.13 4.02 23.42
CA TRP A 182 9.72 4.32 22.11
C TRP A 182 10.99 5.16 22.23
N LEU A 183 10.94 6.24 23.02
CA LEU A 183 12.09 7.14 23.14
C LEU A 183 13.27 6.43 23.79
N ALA A 184 13.04 5.70 24.88
CA ALA A 184 14.07 4.95 25.58
C ALA A 184 14.73 3.90 24.69
N ASP A 185 13.93 3.10 23.97
CA ASP A 185 14.46 2.04 23.10
C ASP A 185 15.21 2.62 21.90
N ILE A 186 14.65 3.63 21.22
CA ILE A 186 15.32 4.26 20.07
C ILE A 186 16.63 4.90 20.51
N LEU A 187 16.66 5.60 21.64
CA LEU A 187 17.90 6.17 22.18
C LEU A 187 18.91 5.07 22.51
N LYS A 188 18.49 4.00 23.18
CA LYS A 188 19.34 2.84 23.53
C LYS A 188 20.01 2.21 22.31
N TYR A 189 19.27 2.01 21.21
CA TYR A 189 19.78 1.30 20.04
C TYR A 189 20.42 2.23 18.98
N THR A 190 20.02 3.50 18.92
CA THR A 190 20.57 4.47 17.96
C THR A 190 21.86 5.11 18.48
N ASN A 191 21.94 5.48 19.76
CA ASN A 191 23.10 6.19 20.30
C ASN A 191 24.42 5.45 20.14
N PRO A 192 24.53 4.12 20.31
CA PRO A 192 25.78 3.40 20.06
C PRO A 192 26.36 3.61 18.65
N LYS A 193 25.53 3.96 17.65
CA LYS A 193 25.92 4.20 16.25
C LYS A 193 26.34 5.66 15.97
N LEU A 194 26.32 6.52 16.99
CA LEU A 194 26.73 7.93 16.95
C LEU A 194 28.05 8.08 17.73
N ASP A 195 29.14 8.53 17.10
CA ASP A 195 30.49 8.45 17.69
C ASP A 195 30.91 9.69 18.52
N ASN A 196 30.04 10.70 18.66
CA ASN A 196 30.31 11.94 19.39
C ASN A 196 31.51 12.77 18.89
N ARG A 197 32.08 12.47 17.72
CA ARG A 197 33.27 13.18 17.24
C ARG A 197 33.01 14.63 16.83
N ASP A 198 31.77 14.92 16.44
CA ASP A 198 31.34 16.20 15.89
C ASP A 198 29.84 16.41 16.20
N SER A 199 29.33 17.62 15.95
CA SER A 199 27.92 17.95 16.18
C SER A 199 26.95 17.16 15.29
N ILE A 200 27.41 16.65 14.15
CA ILE A 200 26.60 15.82 13.25
C ILE A 200 26.45 14.42 13.82
N SER A 201 27.45 13.91 14.55
CA SER A 201 27.54 12.56 15.12
C SER A 201 27.39 12.53 16.64
N ALA A 202 26.97 13.63 17.25
CA ALA A 202 26.61 13.71 18.67
C ALA A 202 25.50 12.70 19.02
N LYS A 203 25.48 12.15 20.24
CA LYS A 203 24.37 11.31 20.73
C LYS A 203 23.07 12.09 20.66
N LEU A 204 21.99 11.39 20.35
CA LEU A 204 20.63 11.88 20.47
C LEU A 204 20.27 12.10 21.94
N THR A 205 19.63 13.22 22.20
CA THR A 205 18.83 13.44 23.40
C THR A 205 17.36 13.12 23.11
N GLU A 206 16.56 12.97 24.16
CA GLU A 206 15.11 12.77 24.02
C GLU A 206 14.44 13.93 23.26
N GLY A 207 14.77 15.17 23.63
CA GLY A 207 14.23 16.35 22.93
C GLY A 207 14.65 16.45 21.46
N GLU A 208 15.85 15.99 21.10
CA GLU A 208 16.25 15.93 19.69
C GLU A 208 15.53 14.83 18.93
N LEU A 209 15.27 13.68 19.56
CA LEU A 209 14.48 12.60 18.97
C LEU A 209 13.01 13.03 18.74
N LEU A 210 12.40 13.73 19.69
CA LEU A 210 11.07 14.32 19.51
C LEU A 210 11.06 15.34 18.36
N ARG A 211 12.10 16.17 18.27
CA ARG A 211 12.28 17.06 17.11
C ARG A 211 12.37 16.26 15.82
N PHE A 212 13.14 15.18 15.78
CA PHE A 212 13.25 14.30 14.60
C PHE A 212 11.87 13.75 14.19
N PHE A 213 11.02 13.33 15.13
CA PHE A 213 9.64 12.93 14.82
C PHE A 213 8.81 14.08 14.25
N GLY A 214 8.93 15.29 14.79
CA GLY A 214 8.30 16.48 14.22
C GLY A 214 8.72 16.74 12.77
N TYR A 215 9.98 16.50 12.42
CA TYR A 215 10.44 16.53 11.03
C TYR A 215 9.78 15.42 10.20
N MET A 216 9.76 14.16 10.67
CA MET A 216 9.13 13.05 9.95
C MET A 216 7.64 13.32 9.65
N LEU A 217 6.90 13.88 10.61
CA LEU A 217 5.50 14.29 10.42
C LEU A 217 5.39 15.42 9.39
N SER A 218 6.23 16.45 9.50
CA SER A 218 6.22 17.59 8.58
C SER A 218 6.53 17.15 7.15
N LEU A 219 7.50 16.25 6.97
CA LEU A 219 7.85 15.67 5.67
C LEU A 219 6.66 14.96 5.01
N SER A 220 5.79 14.32 5.80
CA SER A 220 4.62 13.60 5.27
C SER A 220 3.58 14.52 4.60
N ILE A 221 3.59 15.82 4.93
CA ILE A 221 2.67 16.83 4.39
C ILE A 221 3.16 17.34 3.03
N HIS A 222 4.48 17.33 2.79
CA HIS A 222 5.11 17.81 1.55
C HIS A 222 5.18 16.71 0.46
N LYS A 223 4.02 16.24 0.01
CA LYS A 223 3.92 15.21 -1.03
C LYS A 223 4.62 15.65 -2.33
N GLY A 224 5.43 14.76 -2.91
CA GLY A 224 6.11 14.99 -4.19
C GLY A 224 7.39 15.82 -4.12
N VAL A 225 7.76 16.37 -2.96
CA VAL A 225 9.02 17.09 -2.82
C VAL A 225 10.18 16.13 -2.53
N PRO A 226 11.28 16.15 -3.32
CA PRO A 226 12.46 15.35 -3.02
C PRO A 226 13.07 15.71 -1.66
N LEU A 227 13.49 14.69 -0.91
CA LEU A 227 13.96 14.86 0.47
C LEU A 227 15.19 15.80 0.58
N ASP A 228 16.07 15.82 -0.43
CA ASP A 228 17.23 16.71 -0.49
C ASP A 228 16.85 18.18 -0.70
N LYS A 229 15.64 18.46 -1.21
CA LYS A 229 15.10 19.81 -1.41
C LYS A 229 14.31 20.34 -0.21
N MET A 230 14.05 19.53 0.80
CA MET A 230 13.25 19.93 1.97
C MET A 230 13.92 21.03 2.81
N TRP A 231 15.24 21.17 2.76
CA TRP A 231 15.98 22.25 3.40
C TRP A 231 16.24 23.45 2.48
N SER A 232 15.74 23.42 1.25
CA SER A 232 15.91 24.51 0.29
C SER A 232 15.28 25.81 0.81
N LYS A 233 15.96 26.93 0.55
CA LYS A 233 15.43 28.29 0.75
C LYS A 233 14.77 28.85 -0.50
N THR A 234 14.97 28.20 -1.65
CA THR A 234 14.40 28.61 -2.94
C THR A 234 13.27 27.70 -3.34
N SER A 235 12.24 28.26 -3.96
CA SER A 235 11.12 27.50 -4.52
C SER A 235 11.62 26.42 -5.47
N ILE A 236 10.90 25.30 -5.49
CA ILE A 236 11.19 24.18 -6.40
C ILE A 236 10.77 24.63 -7.81
N PRO A 237 11.59 24.37 -8.86
CA PRO A 237 11.21 24.68 -10.24
C PRO A 237 9.83 24.12 -10.57
N ASN A 238 8.99 24.92 -11.22
CA ASN A 238 7.60 24.56 -11.59
C ASN A 238 6.64 24.31 -10.40
N SER A 239 7.00 24.70 -9.18
CA SER A 239 6.10 24.68 -8.03
C SER A 239 5.64 26.09 -7.66
N THR A 240 4.34 26.26 -7.44
CA THR A 240 3.75 27.47 -6.86
C THR A 240 3.77 27.47 -5.33
N ALA A 241 4.13 26.34 -4.71
CA ALA A 241 4.22 26.23 -3.26
C ALA A 241 5.50 26.90 -2.74
N PRO A 242 5.46 27.52 -1.55
CA PRO A 242 6.66 28.04 -0.91
C PRO A 242 7.64 26.91 -0.60
N PRO A 243 8.95 27.19 -0.56
CA PRO A 243 9.95 26.19 -0.19
C PRO A 243 9.70 25.68 1.23
N PRO A 244 9.93 24.38 1.52
CA PRO A 244 9.65 23.83 2.84
C PRO A 244 10.52 24.43 3.96
N MET A 245 11.74 24.89 3.63
CA MET A 245 12.66 25.58 4.55
C MET A 245 12.86 24.85 5.88
N MET A 246 12.95 23.52 5.87
CA MET A 246 12.95 22.70 7.09
C MET A 246 14.07 23.04 8.08
N GLY A 247 15.18 23.64 7.63
CA GLY A 247 16.26 24.09 8.51
C GLY A 247 15.85 25.13 9.56
N ARG A 248 14.77 25.89 9.32
CA ARG A 248 14.29 26.92 10.26
C ARG A 248 13.81 26.35 11.61
N HIS A 249 13.52 25.06 11.67
CA HIS A 249 13.03 24.38 12.87
C HIS A 249 14.15 23.74 13.71
N GLY A 250 15.42 24.11 13.46
CA GLY A 250 16.53 23.83 14.37
C GLY A 250 17.25 22.49 14.17
N MET A 251 16.97 21.75 13.10
CA MET A 251 17.77 20.60 12.67
C MET A 251 18.33 20.83 11.25
N SER A 252 19.64 20.70 11.11
CA SER A 252 20.31 20.81 9.81
C SER A 252 20.02 19.57 8.95
N GLN A 253 20.11 19.74 7.63
CA GLN A 253 19.94 18.63 6.67
C GLN A 253 20.91 17.48 6.99
N ASN A 254 22.19 17.79 7.21
CA ASN A 254 23.21 16.79 7.50
C ASN A 254 22.91 16.04 8.80
N ARG A 255 22.45 16.73 9.85
CA ARG A 255 22.06 16.08 11.11
C ARG A 255 20.85 15.17 10.93
N PHE A 256 19.82 15.61 10.22
CA PHE A 256 18.65 14.79 9.92
C PHE A 256 19.02 13.51 9.17
N PHE A 257 19.82 13.62 8.10
CA PHE A 257 20.27 12.45 7.33
C PHE A 257 21.18 11.53 8.15
N LYS A 258 22.03 12.09 9.02
CA LYS A 258 22.85 11.28 9.92
C LYS A 258 21.99 10.47 10.87
N ILE A 259 21.04 11.10 11.57
CA ILE A 259 20.09 10.40 12.45
C ILE A 259 19.35 9.32 11.67
N ARG A 260 18.75 9.67 10.53
CA ARG A 260 18.01 8.73 9.67
C ARG A 260 18.85 7.52 9.22
N SER A 261 20.14 7.71 8.96
CA SER A 261 21.03 6.62 8.51
C SER A 261 21.35 5.58 9.60
N VAL A 262 21.27 5.97 10.87
CA VAL A 262 21.59 5.09 12.01
C VAL A 262 20.40 4.78 12.91
N PHE A 263 19.23 5.32 12.57
CA PHE A 263 17.98 5.17 13.32
C PHE A 263 17.67 3.68 13.51
N THR A 264 17.62 3.26 14.77
CA THR A 264 17.45 1.86 15.16
C THR A 264 16.48 1.77 16.32
N CYS A 265 15.49 0.88 16.20
CA CYS A 265 14.36 0.77 17.10
C CYS A 265 14.43 -0.42 18.07
N GLY A 266 15.34 -1.36 17.84
CA GLY A 266 15.42 -2.61 18.57
C GLY A 266 16.81 -3.23 18.44
N PRO A 267 17.03 -4.39 19.08
CA PRO A 267 18.30 -5.09 19.01
C PRO A 267 18.65 -5.51 17.57
N THR A 268 19.95 -5.57 17.30
CA THR A 268 20.50 -5.98 15.99
C THR A 268 21.69 -6.92 16.14
N ASP A 269 21.83 -7.57 17.31
CA ASP A 269 22.83 -8.59 17.58
C ASP A 269 22.37 -9.98 17.12
N ASP A 270 23.34 -10.88 16.92
CA ASP A 270 23.10 -12.22 16.38
C ASP A 270 22.19 -13.07 17.28
N ALA A 271 22.29 -12.90 18.60
CA ALA A 271 21.46 -13.66 19.56
C ALA A 271 19.99 -13.28 19.41
N SER A 272 19.68 -11.98 19.31
CA SER A 272 18.32 -11.50 19.09
C SER A 272 17.76 -11.94 17.74
N PHE A 273 18.59 -11.93 16.68
CA PHE A 273 18.17 -12.42 15.36
C PHE A 273 17.95 -13.93 15.30
N ALA A 274 18.70 -14.71 16.08
CA ALA A 274 18.53 -16.16 16.18
C ALA A 274 17.16 -16.53 16.78
N ASP A 275 16.65 -15.71 17.70
CA ASP A 275 15.33 -15.89 18.32
C ASP A 275 14.20 -15.32 17.44
N ASN A 276 14.36 -14.09 16.95
CA ASN A 276 13.36 -13.41 16.14
C ASN A 276 13.97 -12.57 15.01
N GLU A 277 13.68 -12.95 13.76
CA GLU A 277 14.14 -12.20 12.57
C GLU A 277 13.63 -10.74 12.52
N TRP A 278 12.56 -10.42 13.25
CA TRP A 278 11.96 -9.08 13.34
C TRP A 278 12.30 -8.32 14.63
N CYS A 279 13.28 -8.77 15.40
CA CYS A 279 13.64 -8.20 16.71
C CYS A 279 13.88 -6.68 16.67
N PHE A 280 14.38 -6.15 15.55
CA PHE A 280 14.71 -4.73 15.36
C PHE A 280 13.49 -3.79 15.30
N VAL A 281 12.26 -4.30 15.18
CA VAL A 281 11.02 -3.50 15.12
C VAL A 281 9.95 -3.96 16.12
N GLU A 282 10.05 -5.18 16.64
CA GLU A 282 9.01 -5.77 17.49
C GLU A 282 8.77 -4.99 18.79
N ASN A 283 9.81 -4.47 19.45
CA ASN A 283 9.66 -3.64 20.65
C ASN A 283 8.73 -2.43 20.43
N ILE A 284 8.88 -1.76 19.29
CA ILE A 284 8.08 -0.58 18.94
C ILE A 284 6.62 -0.96 18.73
N LEU A 285 6.37 -2.10 18.08
CA LEU A 285 5.01 -2.62 17.88
C LEU A 285 4.36 -3.08 19.18
N ASN A 286 5.10 -3.77 20.04
CA ASN A 286 4.60 -4.21 21.34
C ASN A 286 4.28 -3.01 22.24
N SER A 287 5.13 -1.98 22.23
CA SER A 287 4.89 -0.75 22.98
C SER A 287 3.69 0.04 22.42
N PHE A 288 3.53 0.08 21.10
CA PHE A 288 2.34 0.65 20.46
C PHE A 288 1.07 -0.09 20.89
N ASN A 289 1.05 -1.42 20.76
CA ASN A 289 -0.11 -2.24 21.11
C ASN A 289 -0.50 -2.09 22.58
N SER A 290 0.49 -2.11 23.49
CA SER A 290 0.26 -1.92 24.93
C SER A 290 -0.30 -0.51 25.20
N SER A 291 0.29 0.51 24.58
CA SER A 291 -0.19 1.89 24.73
C SER A 291 -1.63 2.06 24.23
N MET A 292 -1.97 1.50 23.07
CA MET A 292 -3.33 1.60 22.53
C MET A 292 -4.34 0.86 23.41
N GLN A 293 -3.97 -0.30 23.94
CA GLN A 293 -4.79 -1.07 24.88
C GLN A 293 -5.12 -0.27 26.15
N ASP A 294 -4.14 0.46 26.68
CA ASP A 294 -4.33 1.22 27.92
C ASP A 294 -5.07 2.55 27.69
N LYS A 295 -4.85 3.18 26.53
CA LYS A 295 -5.26 4.56 26.24
C LYS A 295 -6.58 4.68 25.48
N VAL A 296 -7.05 3.61 24.82
CA VAL A 296 -8.25 3.66 23.97
C VAL A 296 -9.26 2.63 24.42
N ILE A 297 -10.46 3.11 24.74
CA ILE A 297 -11.64 2.28 24.89
C ILE A 297 -12.29 2.21 23.50
N PRO A 298 -12.31 1.04 22.84
CA PRO A 298 -12.84 0.91 21.49
C PRO A 298 -14.34 1.20 21.43
N GLY A 299 -14.82 1.54 20.24
CA GLY A 299 -16.25 1.54 19.93
C GLY A 299 -16.79 0.14 19.62
N TRP A 300 -18.10 0.06 19.40
CA TRP A 300 -18.77 -1.22 19.13
C TRP A 300 -18.47 -1.84 17.75
N LEU A 301 -17.89 -1.07 16.81
CA LEU A 301 -17.64 -1.51 15.44
C LEU A 301 -16.14 -1.66 15.17
N LEU A 302 -15.63 -2.86 15.40
CA LEU A 302 -14.24 -3.22 15.12
C LEU A 302 -14.10 -3.90 13.76
N ALA A 303 -13.03 -3.57 13.04
CA ALA A 303 -12.73 -4.10 11.73
C ALA A 303 -11.30 -4.67 11.69
N PRO A 304 -11.15 -6.01 11.58
CA PRO A 304 -9.87 -6.60 11.22
C PRO A 304 -9.62 -6.41 9.71
N ASP A 305 -8.42 -5.95 9.34
CA ASP A 305 -7.97 -5.84 7.95
C ASP A 305 -6.43 -5.89 7.87
N GLU A 306 -5.89 -6.12 6.69
CA GLU A 306 -4.46 -6.11 6.43
C GLU A 306 -3.99 -4.76 5.88
N SER A 307 -2.87 -4.25 6.41
CA SER A 307 -2.15 -3.11 5.83
C SER A 307 -0.80 -3.54 5.28
N MET A 308 -0.23 -2.71 4.42
CA MET A 308 1.02 -2.98 3.72
C MET A 308 1.95 -1.80 3.89
N SER A 309 3.13 -2.03 4.46
CA SER A 309 4.23 -1.06 4.40
C SER A 309 5.12 -1.41 3.22
N ALA A 310 5.08 -0.58 2.17
CA ALA A 310 5.83 -0.81 0.94
C ALA A 310 7.34 -0.92 1.21
N TRP A 311 8.01 -1.86 0.54
CA TRP A 311 9.45 -2.05 0.66
C TRP A 311 10.09 -2.27 -0.71
N ARG A 312 11.08 -1.42 -1.04
CA ARG A 312 11.87 -1.50 -2.28
C ARG A 312 13.33 -1.88 -2.03
N GLY A 313 13.70 -2.16 -0.79
CA GLY A 313 15.05 -2.55 -0.40
C GLY A 313 15.33 -4.03 -0.63
N LYS A 314 16.47 -4.49 -0.12
CA LYS A 314 16.87 -5.91 -0.22
C LYS A 314 16.07 -6.78 0.75
N VAL A 315 15.88 -8.04 0.37
CA VAL A 315 15.35 -9.10 1.23
C VAL A 315 16.51 -9.89 1.82
N GLY A 316 16.40 -10.30 3.08
CA GLY A 316 17.38 -11.13 3.74
C GLY A 316 17.16 -11.24 5.24
N ARG A 317 17.63 -12.34 5.81
CA ARG A 317 17.51 -12.66 7.24
C ARG A 317 18.68 -12.09 8.03
N ASN A 318 18.50 -11.99 9.35
CA ASN A 318 19.53 -11.65 10.34
C ASN A 318 20.29 -10.36 10.00
N ASN A 319 19.58 -9.37 9.44
CA ASN A 319 20.18 -8.11 9.03
C ASN A 319 19.13 -7.00 9.06
N PHE A 320 19.29 -6.04 9.98
CA PHE A 320 18.33 -4.95 10.18
C PHE A 320 18.19 -3.99 8.97
N THR A 321 19.11 -4.05 8.00
CA THR A 321 19.04 -3.26 6.76
C THR A 321 18.24 -3.93 5.64
N LYS A 322 17.78 -5.17 5.87
CA LYS A 322 17.01 -5.97 4.92
C LYS A 322 15.67 -6.32 5.54
N ILE A 323 14.66 -6.47 4.70
CA ILE A 323 13.40 -7.04 5.17
C ILE A 323 13.56 -8.57 5.29
N PRO A 324 13.23 -9.19 6.43
CA PRO A 324 13.31 -10.65 6.57
C PRO A 324 12.40 -11.36 5.57
N LYS A 325 11.21 -10.79 5.36
CA LYS A 325 10.18 -11.35 4.49
C LYS A 325 9.44 -10.28 3.73
N LEU A 326 9.40 -10.44 2.40
CA LEU A 326 8.66 -9.58 1.49
C LEU A 326 7.39 -10.29 1.04
N MET A 327 6.23 -9.65 1.22
CA MET A 327 4.94 -10.14 0.76
C MET A 327 4.56 -9.48 -0.57
N PHE A 328 3.89 -10.24 -1.45
CA PHE A 328 3.31 -9.72 -2.69
C PHE A 328 1.79 -9.84 -2.68
N VAL A 329 1.10 -8.69 -2.57
CA VAL A 329 -0.36 -8.61 -2.53
C VAL A 329 -0.85 -7.76 -3.70
N ARG A 330 -1.13 -8.43 -4.83
CA ARG A 330 -1.49 -7.79 -6.12
C ARG A 330 -2.61 -6.75 -6.05
N ARG A 331 -3.55 -6.88 -5.10
CA ARG A 331 -4.70 -5.97 -4.93
C ARG A 331 -4.34 -4.64 -4.25
N LYS A 332 -3.19 -4.53 -3.58
CA LYS A 332 -2.80 -3.31 -2.85
C LYS A 332 -2.14 -2.30 -3.82
N PRO A 333 -2.25 -0.99 -3.57
CA PRO A 333 -1.65 0.04 -4.43
C PRO A 333 -0.13 -0.13 -4.59
N GLU A 334 0.54 -0.47 -3.49
CA GLU A 334 1.93 -0.90 -3.47
C GLU A 334 1.96 -2.39 -3.12
N PRO A 335 2.15 -3.28 -4.11
CA PRO A 335 1.92 -4.70 -3.90
C PRO A 335 3.07 -5.41 -3.19
N LEU A 336 4.24 -4.77 -3.02
CA LEU A 336 5.43 -5.36 -2.39
C LEU A 336 5.75 -4.68 -1.06
N GLY A 337 5.76 -5.43 0.04
CA GLY A 337 6.04 -4.84 1.35
C GLY A 337 6.00 -5.81 2.54
N ALA A 338 6.09 -5.25 3.74
CA ALA A 338 5.80 -5.91 5.01
C ALA A 338 4.29 -5.84 5.28
N GLU A 339 3.64 -6.99 5.39
CA GLU A 339 2.20 -7.07 5.66
C GLU A 339 1.96 -7.04 7.17
N PHE A 340 0.95 -6.29 7.58
CA PHE A 340 0.50 -6.22 8.96
C PHE A 340 -0.95 -6.64 9.03
N LYS A 341 -1.29 -7.47 10.00
CA LYS A 341 -2.68 -7.67 10.43
C LYS A 341 -2.99 -6.59 11.44
N ASN A 342 -4.11 -5.91 11.26
CA ASN A 342 -4.52 -4.84 12.16
C ASN A 342 -5.96 -5.03 12.61
N ILE A 343 -6.27 -4.51 13.78
CA ILE A 343 -7.64 -4.26 14.22
C ILE A 343 -7.81 -2.75 14.31
N GLY A 344 -8.79 -2.21 13.60
CA GLY A 344 -9.18 -0.81 13.69
C GLY A 344 -10.57 -0.66 14.30
N ASP A 345 -10.84 0.48 14.91
CA ASP A 345 -12.18 0.91 15.26
C ASP A 345 -12.74 1.79 14.14
N ALA A 346 -13.84 1.35 13.53
CA ALA A 346 -14.44 2.03 12.39
C ALA A 346 -15.12 3.36 12.78
N LEU A 347 -15.42 3.58 14.06
CA LEU A 347 -16.04 4.82 14.53
C LEU A 347 -15.00 5.92 14.77
N SER A 348 -13.86 5.59 15.36
CA SER A 348 -12.77 6.55 15.60
C SER A 348 -11.77 6.64 14.44
N GLY A 349 -11.68 5.60 13.60
CA GLY A 349 -10.64 5.47 12.58
C GLY A 349 -9.26 5.11 13.14
N LEU A 350 -9.16 4.78 14.43
CA LEU A 350 -7.90 4.42 15.06
C LEU A 350 -7.53 2.96 14.79
N ILE A 351 -6.25 2.72 14.53
CA ILE A 351 -5.68 1.38 14.59
C ILE A 351 -5.42 1.06 16.06
N LEU A 352 -6.04 0.00 16.58
CA LEU A 352 -5.96 -0.40 17.98
C LEU A 352 -4.82 -1.40 18.23
N ARG A 353 -4.55 -2.26 17.25
CA ARG A 353 -3.52 -3.29 17.34
C ARG A 353 -2.93 -3.58 15.98
N MET A 354 -1.63 -3.87 15.95
CA MET A 354 -0.89 -4.26 14.76
C MET A 354 0.01 -5.48 15.05
N GLU A 355 0.08 -6.39 14.10
CA GLU A 355 0.96 -7.56 14.11
C GLU A 355 1.63 -7.71 12.75
N ILE A 356 2.95 -7.91 12.70
CA ILE A 356 3.65 -8.23 11.45
C ILE A 356 3.32 -9.65 11.03
N THR A 357 2.91 -9.84 9.78
CA THR A 357 2.76 -11.16 9.18
C THR A 357 4.14 -11.78 8.94
N LYS A 358 4.59 -12.67 9.84
CA LYS A 358 5.84 -13.44 9.67
C LYS A 358 5.64 -14.64 8.71
N GLY A 359 4.39 -14.97 8.39
CA GLY A 359 3.89 -15.97 7.45
C GLY A 359 4.00 -17.41 7.96
N LYS A 360 3.95 -18.42 7.07
CA LYS A 360 3.61 -19.85 7.34
C LYS A 360 4.27 -20.59 8.54
N ALA A 361 5.27 -20.04 9.23
CA ALA A 361 5.81 -20.64 10.45
C ALA A 361 4.96 -20.36 11.72
N GLU A 362 4.03 -19.40 11.69
CA GLU A 362 3.14 -19.07 12.83
C GLU A 362 1.81 -19.84 12.79
N ALA A 363 1.86 -21.17 12.71
CA ALA A 363 0.68 -22.01 13.00
C ALA A 363 0.70 -22.58 14.43
N THR A 364 1.68 -22.20 15.26
CA THR A 364 1.92 -22.89 16.53
C THR A 364 2.27 -21.91 17.66
N ALA A 365 1.37 -20.98 17.99
CA ALA A 365 1.32 -20.30 19.30
C ALA A 365 0.14 -19.31 19.34
N ILE A 366 -1.08 -19.81 19.21
CA ILE A 366 -2.23 -19.15 19.84
C ILE A 366 -2.89 -20.26 20.66
N SER A 367 -2.49 -20.37 21.92
CA SER A 367 -3.09 -21.24 22.94
C SER A 367 -3.62 -20.37 24.06
#